data_AF-A0A8S3ZJU1-F1
#
_entry.id   AF-A0A8S3ZJU1-F1
#
_cell.length_a   1.000
_cell.length_b   1.000
_cell.length_c   1.000
_cell.angle_alpha   90.00
_cell.angle_beta   90.00
_cell.angle_gamma   90.00
#
_symmetry.space_group_name_H-M   'P 1'
#
loop_
_entity.id
_entity.type
_entity.pdbx_description
1 polymer ?
#
loop_
_entity_poly.entity_id
_entity_poly.type
_entity_poly.pdbx_seq_one_letter_code
_entity_poly.pdbx_strand_id
1 'polypeptide(L)'
;MDVRDGDNTLETDSDAKTEEKVFGKRFYNLDSDIQVWSDFLQTGFHPRSIHLLQDYHHNHPDQPFNIFGVGQQVCSDKRQWDIIEDNIRYFAEECDFLQGFQILLDNYNAFGGVAASVLSYLSDEFASKSRLSFAVTPASPCDQTATERSARILNTALSLHHCGGDSSLFVPLSLASALWKSVGPPIHMPHLEYNASSDYHTSAILAASLDTMTMPFRKETHPEKMVDVTSLLSSYGRKVSALNTSFPLPLKLGSSIADCLLGFGETDPWMSLTPHVKCSSLPLFNSCVVRGVPAAMTKCDPHPGSLPGLLSSCSSVADVLGLYLRETYPGSYNTACVMRDGLKVTTPFPHIFSSHINQQGYLTDTLRSPVTGVETVAAMTSLQSSVDVCNYITSLETCVSRFNIAKHQHFLEAGLEVDEFAEVIQGLQQLAHCYPTNN
;
A
#
# COMPACT_ATOMS: atom_id res chain seq x y z
N MET A 1 7.93 -74.15 17.82
CA MET A 1 9.12 -74.45 18.64
C MET A 1 10.33 -74.02 17.83
N ASP A 2 11.20 -73.29 18.50
CA ASP A 2 12.60 -72.97 18.16
C ASP A 2 12.90 -71.86 17.14
N VAL A 3 12.97 -70.64 17.71
CA VAL A 3 14.13 -69.74 17.77
C VAL A 3 15.10 -69.76 16.57
N ARG A 4 15.20 -68.63 15.88
CA ARG A 4 16.46 -68.18 15.28
C ARG A 4 16.68 -66.68 15.49
N ASP A 5 17.90 -66.43 15.94
CA ASP A 5 18.51 -65.17 16.37
C ASP A 5 18.59 -64.10 15.29
N GLY A 6 18.82 -62.87 15.77
CA GLY A 6 18.89 -61.64 15.02
C GLY A 6 20.06 -61.56 14.04
N ASP A 7 19.85 -60.72 13.04
CA ASP A 7 20.91 -59.84 12.56
C ASP A 7 20.25 -58.50 12.17
N ASN A 8 20.40 -57.51 13.05
CA ASN A 8 20.01 -56.13 12.83
C ASN A 8 21.20 -55.44 12.13
N THR A 9 21.20 -55.45 10.80
CA THR A 9 22.09 -54.58 10.02
C THR A 9 21.58 -53.14 10.11
N LEU A 10 22.31 -52.34 10.88
CA LEU A 10 22.24 -50.88 10.94
C LEU A 10 22.55 -50.29 9.55
N GLU A 11 21.53 -49.86 8.82
CA GLU A 11 21.70 -48.84 7.78
C GLU A 11 21.74 -47.48 8.47
N THR A 12 22.92 -46.85 8.40
CA THR A 12 23.20 -45.52 8.90
C THR A 12 22.49 -44.49 8.02
N ASP A 13 21.39 -43.95 8.53
CA ASP A 13 20.73 -42.76 7.99
C ASP A 13 21.65 -41.54 8.23
N SER A 14 22.41 -41.19 7.19
CA SER A 14 23.26 -40.01 7.15
C SER A 14 22.48 -38.82 6.61
N ASP A 15 21.55 -38.30 7.41
CA ASP A 15 21.00 -36.95 7.25
C ASP A 15 20.67 -36.37 8.64
N ALA A 16 21.70 -36.32 9.48
CA ALA A 16 21.67 -35.51 10.69
C ALA A 16 21.74 -34.03 10.28
N LYS A 17 20.57 -33.43 10.01
CA LYS A 17 20.41 -31.97 10.12
C LYS A 17 20.97 -31.58 11.49
N THR A 18 22.01 -30.78 11.49
CA THR A 18 22.63 -30.23 12.71
C THR A 18 21.61 -29.33 13.41
N GLU A 19 20.75 -29.93 14.24
CA GLU A 19 19.79 -29.22 15.06
C GLU A 19 20.51 -28.61 16.26
N GLU A 20 21.14 -27.46 16.06
CA GLU A 20 21.53 -26.61 17.18
C GLU A 20 20.26 -26.04 17.83
N LYS A 21 19.96 -26.53 19.04
CA LYS A 21 18.99 -25.90 19.94
C LYS A 21 19.52 -24.54 20.40
N VAL A 22 19.23 -23.50 19.64
CA VAL A 22 19.48 -22.11 20.04
C VAL A 22 18.35 -21.67 20.98
N PHE A 23 18.69 -21.30 22.22
CA PHE A 23 17.80 -20.54 23.10
C PHE A 23 17.56 -19.16 22.45
N GLY A 24 16.45 -19.02 21.72
CA GLY A 24 16.05 -17.79 21.02
C GLY A 24 14.85 -18.03 20.09
N LYS A 25 14.14 -16.95 19.69
CA LYS A 25 13.10 -17.05 18.66
C LYS A 25 13.73 -17.61 17.38
N ARG A 26 13.08 -18.60 16.76
CA ARG A 26 13.56 -19.22 15.50
C ARG A 26 13.60 -18.16 14.39
N PHE A 27 14.74 -18.05 13.70
CA PHE A 27 14.90 -17.25 12.49
C PHE A 27 14.43 -18.07 11.30
N TYR A 28 13.35 -17.64 10.64
CA TYR A 28 12.82 -18.29 9.44
C TYR A 28 13.14 -17.41 8.23
N ASN A 29 13.93 -17.92 7.30
CA ASN A 29 14.14 -17.27 6.00
C ASN A 29 13.11 -17.82 5.02
N LEU A 30 12.05 -17.05 4.76
CA LEU A 30 10.94 -17.45 3.89
C LEU A 30 11.13 -17.00 2.44
N ASP A 31 12.19 -16.25 2.14
CA ASP A 31 12.38 -15.59 0.84
C ASP A 31 12.46 -16.58 -0.33
N SER A 32 12.92 -17.83 -0.08
CA SER A 32 13.00 -18.90 -1.08
C SER A 32 11.74 -19.77 -1.19
N ASP A 33 10.89 -19.77 -0.17
CA ASP A 33 9.85 -20.78 0.00
C ASP A 33 8.45 -20.24 -0.37
N ILE A 34 8.30 -18.92 -0.43
CA ILE A 34 7.03 -18.26 -0.73
C ILE A 34 6.81 -18.21 -2.24
N GLN A 35 5.65 -18.71 -2.68
CA GLN A 35 5.20 -18.63 -4.07
C GLN A 35 3.93 -17.82 -4.22
N VAL A 36 3.02 -17.90 -3.24
CA VAL A 36 1.72 -17.22 -3.27
C VAL A 36 1.46 -16.46 -1.97
N TRP A 37 0.57 -15.47 -2.04
CA TRP A 37 0.24 -14.62 -0.90
C TRP A 37 -0.32 -15.41 0.30
N SER A 38 -0.93 -16.57 0.06
CA SER A 38 -1.45 -17.43 1.12
C SER A 38 -0.37 -18.10 1.96
N ASP A 39 0.87 -18.19 1.47
CA ASP A 39 1.98 -18.87 2.18
C ASP A 39 2.43 -18.09 3.42
N PHE A 40 2.30 -16.77 3.41
CA PHE A 40 2.64 -15.89 4.53
C PHE A 40 1.42 -15.27 5.22
N LEU A 41 0.23 -15.75 4.90
CA LEU A 41 -1.00 -15.35 5.59
C LEU A 41 -1.08 -16.03 6.96
N GLN A 42 -1.09 -15.24 8.04
CA GLN A 42 -1.34 -15.75 9.40
C GLN A 42 -2.80 -15.65 9.84
N THR A 43 -3.57 -14.76 9.21
CA THR A 43 -4.94 -14.48 9.65
C THR A 43 -5.90 -15.52 9.12
N GLY A 44 -6.65 -16.16 10.02
CA GLY A 44 -7.78 -17.01 9.64
C GLY A 44 -8.96 -16.15 9.19
N PHE A 45 -9.30 -16.20 7.91
CA PHE A 45 -10.46 -15.50 7.36
C PHE A 45 -11.77 -16.23 7.67
N HIS A 46 -12.86 -15.47 7.79
CA HIS A 46 -14.19 -16.05 7.89
C HIS A 46 -14.56 -16.71 6.54
N PRO A 47 -15.23 -17.88 6.50
CA PRO A 47 -15.54 -18.54 5.23
C PRO A 47 -16.35 -17.65 4.26
N ARG A 48 -17.21 -16.76 4.77
CA ARG A 48 -17.96 -15.79 3.97
C ARG A 48 -17.14 -14.60 3.44
N SER A 49 -15.94 -14.37 3.96
CA SER A 49 -15.06 -13.31 3.43
C SER A 49 -14.22 -13.78 2.23
N ILE A 50 -14.21 -15.07 1.92
CA ILE A 50 -13.53 -15.62 0.75
C ILE A 50 -14.57 -16.02 -0.29
N HIS A 51 -14.50 -15.40 -1.47
CA HIS A 51 -15.30 -15.77 -2.63
C HIS A 51 -14.37 -16.30 -3.72
N LEU A 52 -14.58 -17.55 -4.14
CA LEU A 52 -13.74 -18.22 -5.13
C LEU A 52 -14.42 -18.21 -6.50
N LEU A 53 -13.76 -17.63 -7.49
CA LEU A 53 -14.16 -17.69 -8.89
C LEU A 53 -13.77 -19.07 -9.46
N GLN A 54 -14.72 -19.99 -9.52
CA GLN A 54 -14.45 -21.39 -9.88
C GLN A 54 -14.07 -21.59 -11.36
N ASP A 55 -14.50 -20.68 -12.23
CA ASP A 55 -14.31 -20.79 -13.68
C ASP A 55 -12.92 -20.33 -14.15
N TYR A 56 -12.08 -19.81 -13.24
CA TYR A 56 -10.76 -19.28 -13.56
C TYR A 56 -9.67 -19.93 -12.71
N HIS A 57 -8.63 -20.41 -13.38
CA HIS A 57 -7.44 -20.96 -12.72
C HIS A 57 -6.32 -19.92 -12.66
N HIS A 58 -5.57 -19.94 -11.56
CA HIS A 58 -4.42 -19.07 -11.36
C HIS A 58 -3.37 -19.30 -12.46
N ASN A 59 -2.97 -18.23 -13.14
CA ASN A 59 -1.99 -18.23 -14.24
C ASN A 59 -2.27 -19.26 -15.36
N HIS A 60 -3.55 -19.50 -15.69
CA HIS A 60 -3.90 -20.37 -16.80
C HIS A 60 -3.48 -19.74 -18.14
N PRO A 61 -2.66 -20.43 -18.97
CA PRO A 61 -2.14 -19.84 -20.21
C PRO A 61 -3.23 -19.58 -21.26
N ASP A 62 -4.24 -20.44 -21.35
CA ASP A 62 -5.25 -20.38 -22.41
C ASP A 62 -6.51 -19.56 -22.04
N GLN A 63 -6.69 -19.24 -20.75
CA GLN A 63 -7.85 -18.47 -20.26
C GLN A 63 -7.40 -17.48 -19.17
N PRO A 64 -6.63 -16.46 -19.56
CA PRO A 64 -6.12 -15.49 -18.60
C PRO A 64 -7.23 -14.59 -18.08
N PHE A 65 -7.28 -14.39 -16.76
CA PHE A 65 -8.17 -13.43 -16.12
C PHE A 65 -7.54 -12.02 -16.10
N ASN A 66 -7.33 -11.44 -17.29
CA ASN A 66 -6.49 -10.26 -17.47
C ASN A 66 -7.17 -9.06 -18.15
N ILE A 67 -8.44 -9.16 -18.59
CA ILE A 67 -9.15 -8.06 -19.25
C ILE A 67 -10.26 -7.52 -18.34
N PHE A 68 -10.32 -6.20 -18.17
CA PHE A 68 -11.29 -5.51 -17.31
C PHE A 68 -12.75 -5.95 -17.53
N GLY A 69 -13.23 -5.97 -18.78
CA GLY A 69 -14.60 -6.34 -19.10
C GLY A 69 -14.97 -7.77 -18.71
N VAL A 70 -14.02 -8.71 -18.73
CA VAL A 70 -14.23 -10.09 -18.26
C VAL A 70 -14.57 -10.11 -16.77
N GLY A 71 -13.95 -9.23 -15.97
CA GLY A 71 -14.29 -9.07 -14.56
C GLY A 71 -15.72 -8.57 -14.34
N GLN A 72 -16.19 -7.62 -15.15
CA GLN A 72 -17.57 -7.15 -15.09
C GLN A 72 -18.58 -8.23 -15.51
N GLN A 73 -18.22 -9.07 -16.49
CA GLN A 73 -19.05 -10.19 -16.92
C GLN A 73 -19.25 -11.22 -15.79
N VAL A 74 -18.21 -11.48 -14.99
CA VAL A 74 -18.33 -12.34 -13.79
C VAL A 74 -19.38 -11.81 -12.82
N CYS A 75 -19.38 -10.50 -12.57
CA CYS A 75 -20.38 -9.85 -11.72
C CYS A 75 -21.76 -9.71 -12.38
N SER A 76 -21.86 -9.91 -13.71
CA SER A 76 -23.15 -9.91 -14.42
C SER A 76 -23.88 -11.26 -14.29
N ASP A 77 -23.19 -12.34 -13.93
CA ASP A 77 -23.84 -13.58 -13.54
C ASP A 77 -24.53 -13.39 -12.18
N LYS A 78 -25.86 -13.37 -12.21
CA LYS A 78 -26.70 -13.21 -11.03
C LYS A 78 -26.35 -14.19 -9.91
N ARG A 79 -25.97 -15.43 -10.22
CA ARG A 79 -25.64 -16.41 -9.18
C ARG A 79 -24.38 -16.04 -8.41
N GLN A 80 -23.35 -15.55 -9.12
CA GLN A 80 -22.12 -15.09 -8.48
C GLN A 80 -22.36 -13.80 -7.72
N TRP A 81 -23.11 -12.88 -8.34
CA TRP A 81 -23.43 -11.59 -7.75
C TRP A 81 -24.23 -11.71 -6.46
N ASP A 82 -25.29 -12.52 -6.43
CA ASP A 82 -26.14 -12.73 -5.25
C ASP A 82 -25.28 -13.16 -4.03
N ILE A 83 -24.25 -13.99 -4.24
CA ILE A 83 -23.33 -14.42 -3.19
C ILE A 83 -22.44 -13.27 -2.70
N ILE A 84 -21.88 -12.48 -3.61
CA ILE A 84 -21.02 -11.34 -3.27
C ILE A 84 -21.82 -10.30 -2.49
N GLU A 85 -23.02 -9.98 -2.98
CA GLU A 85 -23.94 -9.04 -2.36
C GLU A 85 -24.33 -9.47 -0.94
N ASP A 86 -24.77 -10.73 -0.78
CA ASP A 86 -25.17 -11.25 0.52
C ASP A 86 -24.01 -11.27 1.53
N ASN A 87 -22.79 -11.55 1.09
CA ASN A 87 -21.61 -11.50 1.95
C ASN A 87 -21.27 -10.07 2.38
N ILE A 88 -21.34 -9.09 1.47
CA ILE A 88 -21.11 -7.67 1.81
C ILE A 88 -22.17 -7.20 2.81
N ARG A 89 -23.45 -7.49 2.53
CA ARG A 89 -24.58 -7.14 3.40
C ARG A 89 -24.41 -7.76 4.78
N TYR A 90 -24.04 -9.04 4.85
CA TYR A 90 -23.80 -9.73 6.11
C TYR A 90 -22.79 -8.99 6.99
N PHE A 91 -21.62 -8.61 6.47
CA PHE A 91 -20.63 -7.88 7.27
C PHE A 91 -21.04 -6.44 7.59
N ALA A 92 -21.80 -5.79 6.69
CA ALA A 92 -22.33 -4.45 6.94
C ALA A 92 -23.38 -4.43 8.06
N GLU A 93 -24.24 -5.44 8.14
CA GLU A 93 -25.28 -5.58 9.15
C GLU A 93 -24.74 -5.95 10.54
N GLU A 94 -23.62 -6.66 10.61
CA GLU A 94 -22.91 -6.97 11.86
C GLU A 94 -22.22 -5.73 12.48
N CYS A 95 -22.13 -4.61 11.75
CA CYS A 95 -21.52 -3.39 12.25
C CYS A 95 -22.54 -2.51 13.00
N ASP A 96 -22.30 -2.20 14.28
CA ASP A 96 -23.11 -1.22 15.02
C ASP A 96 -23.11 0.17 14.35
N PHE A 97 -21.94 0.61 13.90
CA PHE A 97 -21.73 1.90 13.24
C PHE A 97 -20.75 1.78 12.08
N LEU A 98 -21.27 1.32 10.93
CA LEU A 98 -20.48 1.27 9.69
C LEU A 98 -20.01 2.67 9.28
N GLN A 99 -18.68 2.89 9.26
CA GLN A 99 -18.08 4.16 8.82
C GLN A 99 -17.88 4.22 7.30
N GLY A 100 -17.52 3.10 6.69
CA GLY A 100 -17.07 3.05 5.32
C GLY A 100 -16.37 1.75 4.99
N PHE A 101 -15.84 1.68 3.77
CA PHE A 101 -15.15 0.55 3.21
C PHE A 101 -13.73 0.94 2.84
N GLN A 102 -12.77 0.09 3.20
CA GLN A 102 -11.42 0.14 2.66
C GLN A 102 -11.32 -0.94 1.59
N ILE A 103 -11.06 -0.55 0.35
CA ILE A 103 -11.04 -1.47 -0.79
C ILE A 103 -9.60 -1.57 -1.28
N LEU A 104 -9.00 -2.76 -1.19
CA LEU A 104 -7.73 -3.04 -1.87
C LEU A 104 -8.07 -3.75 -3.17
N LEU A 105 -7.61 -3.23 -4.30
CA LEU A 105 -7.93 -3.77 -5.61
C LEU A 105 -6.72 -3.77 -6.55
N ASP A 106 -6.64 -4.79 -7.39
CA ASP A 106 -5.75 -4.81 -8.54
C ASP A 106 -6.38 -4.00 -9.67
N ASN A 107 -5.71 -2.93 -10.11
CA ASN A 107 -6.22 -2.06 -11.17
C ASN A 107 -5.71 -2.44 -12.57
N TYR A 108 -4.88 -3.47 -12.69
CA TYR A 108 -4.12 -3.78 -13.90
C TYR A 108 -4.59 -5.02 -14.67
N ASN A 109 -5.55 -5.78 -14.13
CA ASN A 109 -6.07 -7.02 -14.69
C ASN A 109 -7.62 -7.06 -14.61
N ALA A 110 -8.23 -8.22 -14.81
CA ALA A 110 -9.69 -8.36 -14.79
C ALA A 110 -10.32 -8.12 -13.40
N PHE A 111 -9.56 -8.25 -12.30
CA PHE A 111 -10.06 -7.91 -10.97
C PHE A 111 -10.42 -6.43 -10.82
N GLY A 112 -9.85 -5.55 -11.65
CA GLY A 112 -10.28 -4.14 -11.74
C GLY A 112 -11.74 -4.02 -12.15
N GLY A 113 -12.23 -4.89 -13.04
CA GLY A 113 -13.64 -4.93 -13.46
C GLY A 113 -14.56 -5.44 -12.35
N VAL A 114 -14.13 -6.48 -11.62
CA VAL A 114 -14.85 -6.96 -10.42
C VAL A 114 -14.93 -5.86 -9.36
N ALA A 115 -13.81 -5.18 -9.11
CA ALA A 115 -13.74 -4.07 -8.16
C ALA A 115 -14.65 -2.91 -8.58
N ALA A 116 -14.75 -2.60 -9.88
CA ALA A 116 -15.67 -1.59 -10.39
C ALA A 116 -17.13 -1.96 -10.13
N SER A 117 -17.55 -3.20 -10.41
CA SER A 117 -18.91 -3.66 -10.12
C SER A 117 -19.24 -3.61 -8.62
N VAL A 118 -18.31 -4.04 -7.76
CA VAL A 118 -18.48 -3.95 -6.31
C VAL A 118 -18.54 -2.49 -5.83
N LEU A 119 -17.68 -1.61 -6.34
CA LEU A 119 -17.68 -0.20 -5.96
C LEU A 119 -18.95 0.53 -6.39
N SER A 120 -19.47 0.24 -7.59
CA SER A 120 -20.74 0.76 -8.07
C SER A 120 -21.91 0.33 -7.17
N TYR A 121 -21.96 -0.95 -6.78
CA TYR A 121 -22.93 -1.41 -5.79
C TYR A 121 -22.80 -0.68 -4.44
N LEU A 122 -21.56 -0.53 -3.95
CA LEU A 122 -21.30 0.18 -2.69
C LEU A 122 -21.65 1.67 -2.77
N SER A 123 -21.52 2.30 -3.95
CA SER A 123 -21.93 3.70 -4.11
C SER A 123 -23.44 3.87 -4.11
N ASP A 124 -24.19 2.87 -4.59
CA ASP A 124 -25.64 2.92 -4.66
C ASP A 124 -26.28 2.57 -3.29
N GLU A 125 -25.94 1.40 -2.73
CA GLU A 125 -26.55 0.92 -1.48
C GLU A 125 -25.99 1.62 -0.23
N PHE A 126 -24.70 2.01 -0.27
CA PHE A 126 -24.01 2.64 0.85
C PHE A 126 -23.55 4.06 0.51
N ALA A 127 -24.37 4.83 -0.20
CA ALA A 127 -24.06 6.18 -0.68
C ALA A 127 -23.53 7.13 0.42
N SER A 128 -24.04 7.01 1.65
CA SER A 128 -23.63 7.84 2.80
C SER A 128 -22.28 7.45 3.43
N LYS A 129 -21.70 6.31 3.02
CA LYS A 129 -20.49 5.74 3.59
C LYS A 129 -19.29 6.05 2.73
N SER A 130 -18.13 6.26 3.36
CA SER A 130 -16.89 6.50 2.62
C SER A 130 -16.37 5.22 1.97
N ARG A 131 -15.81 5.36 0.78
CA ARG A 131 -15.13 4.29 0.03
C ARG A 131 -13.71 4.75 -0.23
N LEU A 132 -12.76 4.23 0.55
CA LEU A 132 -11.34 4.52 0.42
C LEU A 132 -10.69 3.37 -0.35
N SER A 133 -10.33 3.62 -1.60
CA SER A 133 -9.83 2.60 -2.52
C SER A 133 -8.33 2.72 -2.72
N PHE A 134 -7.62 1.62 -2.53
CA PHE A 134 -6.19 1.46 -2.74
C PHE A 134 -5.98 0.57 -3.96
N ALA A 135 -5.55 1.18 -5.06
CA ALA A 135 -5.28 0.48 -6.30
C ALA A 135 -3.82 0.06 -6.35
N VAL A 136 -3.56 -1.24 -6.29
CA VAL A 136 -2.21 -1.79 -6.18
C VAL A 136 -1.74 -2.28 -7.54
N THR A 137 -0.53 -1.89 -7.94
CA THR A 137 0.14 -2.41 -9.13
C THR A 137 1.52 -2.96 -8.77
N PRO A 138 1.89 -4.18 -9.23
CA PRO A 138 3.19 -4.77 -8.99
C PRO A 138 4.34 -3.84 -9.39
N ALA A 139 5.40 -3.84 -8.60
CA ALA A 139 6.59 -3.04 -8.87
C ALA A 139 7.37 -3.55 -10.10
N SER A 140 7.29 -4.85 -10.37
CA SER A 140 7.82 -5.50 -11.56
C SER A 140 6.70 -6.29 -12.23
N PRO A 141 5.85 -5.65 -13.07
CA PRO A 141 4.81 -6.36 -13.80
C PRO A 141 5.41 -7.45 -14.70
N CYS A 142 4.81 -8.63 -14.71
CA CYS A 142 5.24 -9.79 -15.51
C CYS A 142 4.91 -9.68 -17.01
N ASP A 143 4.86 -8.46 -17.58
CA ASP A 143 4.54 -8.25 -18.99
C ASP A 143 5.67 -8.82 -19.88
N GLN A 144 5.43 -9.93 -20.57
CA GLN A 144 6.40 -10.53 -21.48
C GLN A 144 6.25 -9.96 -22.91
N THR A 145 5.03 -9.55 -23.26
CA THR A 145 4.66 -9.09 -24.60
C THR A 145 4.16 -7.65 -24.63
N ALA A 146 4.18 -7.03 -25.81
CA ALA A 146 3.58 -5.71 -26.00
C ALA A 146 2.06 -5.72 -25.76
N THR A 147 1.39 -6.83 -26.06
CA THR A 147 -0.05 -7.00 -25.87
C THR A 147 -0.41 -7.01 -24.39
N GLU A 148 0.31 -7.76 -23.55
CA GLU A 148 0.10 -7.78 -22.09
C GLU A 148 0.32 -6.41 -21.48
N ARG A 149 1.39 -5.71 -21.90
CA ARG A 149 1.67 -4.34 -21.46
C ARG A 149 0.54 -3.39 -21.84
N SER A 150 0.05 -3.47 -23.07
CA SER A 150 -1.10 -2.69 -23.52
C SER A 150 -2.36 -3.00 -22.70
N ALA A 151 -2.65 -4.28 -22.45
CA ALA A 151 -3.80 -4.69 -21.66
C ALA A 151 -3.73 -4.12 -20.24
N ARG A 152 -2.57 -4.20 -19.58
CA ARG A 152 -2.34 -3.60 -18.26
C ARG A 152 -2.63 -2.10 -18.24
N ILE A 153 -2.11 -1.35 -19.21
CA ILE A 153 -2.30 0.12 -19.28
C ILE A 153 -3.79 0.45 -19.52
N LEU A 154 -4.45 -0.28 -20.43
CA LEU A 154 -5.87 -0.11 -20.71
C LEU A 154 -6.74 -0.45 -19.49
N ASN A 155 -6.49 -1.56 -18.81
CA ASN A 155 -7.16 -1.93 -17.57
C ASN A 155 -6.95 -0.88 -16.48
N THR A 156 -5.76 -0.30 -16.39
CA THR A 156 -5.46 0.75 -15.40
C THR A 156 -6.29 2.01 -15.67
N ALA A 157 -6.47 2.38 -16.95
CA ALA A 157 -7.29 3.49 -17.36
C ALA A 157 -8.78 3.27 -17.05
N LEU A 158 -9.31 2.10 -17.41
CA LEU A 158 -10.68 1.69 -17.11
C LEU A 158 -10.92 1.65 -15.59
N SER A 159 -10.01 1.03 -14.85
CA SER A 159 -10.10 0.97 -13.37
C SER A 159 -10.06 2.36 -12.75
N LEU A 160 -9.17 3.25 -13.20
CA LEU A 160 -9.14 4.62 -12.67
C LEU A 160 -10.43 5.38 -12.97
N HIS A 161 -11.01 5.21 -14.16
CA HIS A 161 -12.26 5.85 -14.54
C HIS A 161 -13.44 5.33 -13.72
N HIS A 162 -13.71 4.02 -13.75
CA HIS A 162 -14.86 3.43 -13.07
C HIS A 162 -14.65 3.36 -11.54
N CYS A 163 -13.59 2.71 -11.06
CA CYS A 163 -13.35 2.57 -9.62
C CYS A 163 -13.07 3.94 -8.97
N GLY A 164 -12.31 4.81 -9.63
CA GLY A 164 -12.05 6.16 -9.14
C GLY A 164 -13.29 7.04 -9.14
N GLY A 165 -14.21 6.82 -10.09
CA GLY A 165 -15.53 7.46 -10.14
C GLY A 165 -16.39 7.14 -8.92
N ASP A 166 -16.48 5.87 -8.55
CA ASP A 166 -17.36 5.43 -7.45
C ASP A 166 -16.72 5.54 -6.07
N SER A 167 -15.39 5.67 -6.00
CA SER A 167 -14.65 5.88 -4.75
C SER A 167 -14.85 7.28 -4.18
N SER A 168 -14.87 7.40 -2.85
CA SER A 168 -14.76 8.70 -2.17
C SER A 168 -13.35 9.26 -2.28
N LEU A 169 -12.35 8.36 -2.21
CA LEU A 169 -10.94 8.69 -2.45
C LEU A 169 -10.23 7.48 -3.04
N PHE A 170 -9.43 7.70 -4.08
CA PHE A 170 -8.68 6.68 -4.80
C PHE A 170 -7.18 6.93 -4.65
N VAL A 171 -6.43 5.92 -4.23
CA VAL A 171 -5.00 6.01 -3.94
C VAL A 171 -4.27 4.95 -4.75
N PRO A 172 -3.57 5.33 -5.84
CA PRO A 172 -2.73 4.40 -6.60
C PRO A 172 -1.44 4.10 -5.81
N LEU A 173 -1.07 2.83 -5.76
CA LEU A 173 0.06 2.31 -5.01
C LEU A 173 0.92 1.37 -5.86
N SER A 174 2.22 1.63 -5.89
CA SER A 174 3.22 0.73 -6.46
C SER A 174 4.59 1.04 -5.87
N LEU A 175 5.49 0.06 -5.83
CA LEU A 175 6.90 0.33 -5.58
C LEU A 175 7.68 0.67 -6.85
N ALA A 176 7.03 0.73 -8.02
CA ALA A 176 7.62 1.29 -9.24
C ALA A 176 7.40 2.81 -9.30
N SER A 177 8.45 3.53 -9.67
CA SER A 177 8.38 4.99 -9.85
C SER A 177 7.55 5.43 -11.07
N ALA A 178 7.37 4.55 -12.06
CA ALA A 178 6.54 4.77 -13.25
C ALA A 178 6.00 3.44 -13.78
N LEU A 179 4.81 3.43 -14.39
CA LEU A 179 4.11 2.19 -14.76
C LEU A 179 3.82 2.03 -16.26
N TRP A 180 3.88 3.06 -17.09
CA TRP A 180 3.30 2.99 -18.46
C TRP A 180 4.18 2.26 -19.48
N LYS A 181 4.82 3.00 -20.39
CA LYS A 181 5.55 2.42 -21.52
C LYS A 181 6.84 1.70 -21.10
N SER A 182 7.57 2.30 -20.16
CA SER A 182 8.71 1.70 -19.47
C SER A 182 8.39 1.75 -17.99
N VAL A 183 8.46 0.60 -17.33
CA VAL A 183 8.38 0.56 -15.88
C VAL A 183 9.62 1.28 -15.34
N GLY A 184 9.40 2.23 -14.44
CA GLY A 184 10.47 3.00 -13.80
C GLY A 184 11.24 2.13 -12.81
N PRO A 185 12.43 2.58 -12.35
CA PRO A 185 13.15 1.86 -11.31
C PRO A 185 12.29 1.70 -10.04
N PRO A 186 12.47 0.61 -9.29
CA PRO A 186 11.89 0.45 -7.96
C PRO A 186 12.28 1.61 -7.03
N ILE A 187 11.39 1.96 -6.10
CA ILE A 187 11.63 3.02 -5.13
C ILE A 187 12.73 2.57 -4.17
N HIS A 188 13.83 3.32 -4.13
CA HIS A 188 14.87 3.11 -3.14
C HIS A 188 14.44 3.68 -1.78
N MET A 189 14.38 2.84 -0.76
CA MET A 189 14.07 3.24 0.62
C MET A 189 15.33 3.15 1.47
N PRO A 190 15.70 4.22 2.21
CA PRO A 190 16.84 4.17 3.11
C PRO A 190 16.70 3.04 4.13
N HIS A 191 17.80 2.32 4.38
CA HIS A 191 17.89 1.24 5.37
C HIS A 191 17.01 0.01 5.09
N LEU A 192 16.48 -0.12 3.88
CA LEU A 192 15.66 -1.24 3.44
C LEU A 192 16.28 -1.91 2.21
N GLU A 193 16.50 -3.22 2.30
CA GLU A 193 17.10 -4.07 1.27
C GLU A 193 16.03 -5.09 0.85
N TYR A 194 15.24 -4.74 -0.18
CA TYR A 194 14.11 -5.55 -0.63
C TYR A 194 14.23 -5.95 -2.10
N ASN A 195 13.66 -7.09 -2.46
CA ASN A 195 13.57 -7.53 -3.85
C ASN A 195 12.26 -7.02 -4.47
N ALA A 196 12.35 -6.10 -5.42
CA ALA A 196 11.20 -5.51 -6.10
C ALA A 196 10.45 -6.47 -7.04
N SER A 197 11.00 -7.65 -7.32
CA SER A 197 10.32 -8.73 -8.05
C SER A 197 9.62 -9.74 -7.13
N SER A 198 9.79 -9.61 -5.81
CA SER A 198 9.12 -10.47 -4.82
C SER A 198 7.87 -9.80 -4.28
N ASP A 199 6.71 -10.39 -4.54
CA ASP A 199 5.43 -9.91 -4.00
C ASP A 199 5.41 -9.96 -2.46
N TYR A 200 6.11 -10.91 -1.86
CA TYR A 200 6.28 -10.99 -0.41
C TYR A 200 6.95 -9.73 0.17
N HIS A 201 8.00 -9.25 -0.48
CA HIS A 201 8.74 -8.06 -0.01
C HIS A 201 7.95 -6.78 -0.30
N THR A 202 7.42 -6.66 -1.51
CA THR A 202 6.73 -5.43 -1.94
C THR A 202 5.40 -5.24 -1.21
N SER A 203 4.62 -6.31 -1.04
CA SER A 203 3.35 -6.26 -0.27
C SER A 203 3.57 -5.94 1.20
N ALA A 204 4.65 -6.42 1.82
CA ALA A 204 4.96 -6.11 3.22
C ALA A 204 5.20 -4.61 3.45
N ILE A 205 5.86 -3.93 2.51
CA ILE A 205 6.11 -2.49 2.56
C ILE A 205 4.79 -1.73 2.37
N LEU A 206 4.00 -2.08 1.35
CA LEU A 206 2.72 -1.43 1.10
C LEU A 206 1.75 -1.64 2.27
N ALA A 207 1.68 -2.85 2.83
CA ALA A 207 0.87 -3.18 3.99
C ALA A 207 1.33 -2.43 5.25
N ALA A 208 2.63 -2.29 5.48
CA ALA A 208 3.19 -1.49 6.58
C ALA A 208 2.78 -0.01 6.50
N SER A 209 2.80 0.55 5.29
CA SER A 209 2.38 1.92 5.02
C SER A 209 0.86 2.07 5.18
N LEU A 210 0.06 1.13 4.68
CA LEU A 210 -1.41 1.14 4.85
C LEU A 210 -1.83 0.97 6.31
N ASP A 211 -1.19 0.07 7.06
CA ASP A 211 -1.44 -0.10 8.49
C ASP A 211 -1.15 1.20 9.24
N THR A 212 -0.04 1.87 8.93
CA THR A 212 0.31 3.15 9.55
C THR A 212 -0.66 4.27 9.15
N MET A 213 -1.00 4.42 7.87
CA MET A 213 -1.91 5.47 7.38
C MET A 213 -3.33 5.34 7.93
N THR A 214 -3.80 4.12 8.17
CA THR A 214 -5.16 3.85 8.67
C THR A 214 -5.28 3.83 10.19
N MET A 215 -4.18 4.07 10.93
CA MET A 215 -4.21 4.17 12.40
C MET A 215 -5.19 5.21 12.97
N PRO A 216 -5.38 6.40 12.37
CA PRO A 216 -6.33 7.39 12.89
C PRO A 216 -7.76 6.84 13.03
N PHE A 217 -8.16 5.89 12.18
CA PHE A 217 -9.49 5.26 12.22
C PHE A 217 -9.63 4.22 13.34
N ARG A 218 -8.51 3.71 13.88
CA ARG A 218 -8.44 2.61 14.86
C ARG A 218 -8.00 3.06 16.24
N LYS A 219 -7.85 4.37 16.45
CA LYS A 219 -7.41 4.94 17.72
C LYS A 219 -8.52 4.83 18.76
N GLU A 220 -8.16 4.41 19.98
CA GLU A 220 -9.11 4.30 21.10
C GLU A 220 -9.65 5.67 21.53
N THR A 221 -8.82 6.71 21.48
CA THR A 221 -9.15 8.06 21.90
C THR A 221 -9.27 9.00 20.70
N HIS A 222 -10.46 9.56 20.50
CA HIS A 222 -10.78 10.48 19.39
C HIS A 222 -10.35 9.92 18.02
N PRO A 223 -10.94 8.78 17.58
CA PRO A 223 -10.69 8.30 16.22
C PRO A 223 -11.17 9.33 15.19
N GLU A 224 -10.40 9.49 14.13
CA GLU A 224 -10.82 10.26 12.96
C GLU A 224 -11.85 9.44 12.19
N LYS A 225 -12.87 10.10 11.63
CA LYS A 225 -13.83 9.40 10.76
C LYS A 225 -13.27 9.33 9.36
N MET A 226 -13.45 8.18 8.71
CA MET A 226 -13.04 8.00 7.32
C MET A 226 -13.60 9.08 6.40
N VAL A 227 -14.86 9.50 6.61
CA VAL A 227 -15.51 10.56 5.83
C VAL A 227 -14.82 11.91 5.93
N ASP A 228 -14.30 12.27 7.10
CA ASP A 228 -13.62 13.55 7.30
C ASP A 228 -12.30 13.56 6.51
N VAL A 229 -11.54 12.46 6.56
CA VAL A 229 -10.29 12.31 5.80
C VAL A 229 -10.55 12.28 4.29
N THR A 230 -11.52 11.47 3.84
CA THR A 230 -11.81 11.35 2.40
C THR A 230 -12.35 12.65 1.82
N SER A 231 -13.27 13.33 2.50
CA SER A 231 -13.89 14.57 2.00
C SER A 231 -12.89 15.74 1.96
N LEU A 232 -12.00 15.82 2.95
CA LEU A 232 -10.93 16.80 2.98
C LEU A 232 -10.00 16.63 1.77
N LEU A 233 -9.49 15.41 1.55
CA LEU A 233 -8.57 15.13 0.46
C LEU A 233 -9.23 15.20 -0.93
N SER A 234 -10.52 14.88 -1.02
CA SER A 234 -11.31 14.88 -2.26
C SER A 234 -11.93 16.23 -2.63
N SER A 235 -11.61 17.28 -1.87
CA SER A 235 -12.12 18.63 -2.12
C SER A 235 -11.77 19.13 -3.54
N TYR A 236 -12.62 20.01 -4.09
CA TYR A 236 -12.46 20.53 -5.46
C TYR A 236 -12.49 19.47 -6.57
N GLY A 237 -13.12 18.31 -6.31
CA GLY A 237 -13.21 17.22 -7.28
C GLY A 237 -11.96 16.34 -7.37
N ARG A 238 -10.98 16.54 -6.48
CA ARG A 238 -9.70 15.81 -6.46
C ARG A 238 -9.84 14.39 -5.92
N LYS A 239 -10.41 13.48 -6.70
CA LYS A 239 -10.67 12.10 -6.24
C LYS A 239 -9.43 11.23 -6.02
N VAL A 240 -8.26 11.63 -6.51
CA VAL A 240 -7.00 10.88 -6.40
C VAL A 240 -6.05 11.52 -5.40
N SER A 241 -5.44 10.72 -4.52
CA SER A 241 -4.42 11.19 -3.57
C SER A 241 -3.15 10.35 -3.65
N ALA A 242 -2.04 10.93 -3.21
CA ALA A 242 -0.75 10.27 -3.14
C ALA A 242 -0.46 9.79 -1.72
N LEU A 243 -0.01 8.54 -1.57
CA LEU A 243 0.47 8.03 -0.29
C LEU A 243 1.99 8.05 -0.27
N ASN A 244 2.57 8.70 0.74
CA ASN A 244 4.01 8.74 0.96
C ASN A 244 4.37 7.99 2.25
N THR A 245 5.56 7.40 2.29
CA THR A 245 6.04 6.65 3.45
C THR A 245 7.52 6.87 3.76
N SER A 246 7.82 6.87 5.06
CA SER A 246 9.17 6.76 5.63
C SER A 246 9.20 5.48 6.46
N PHE A 247 9.80 4.43 5.90
CA PHE A 247 9.79 3.10 6.47
C PHE A 247 11.14 2.38 6.27
N PRO A 248 11.92 2.13 7.33
CA PRO A 248 11.72 2.64 8.70
C PRO A 248 11.98 4.16 8.77
N LEU A 249 11.37 4.83 9.75
CA LEU A 249 11.74 6.20 10.11
C LEU A 249 13.15 6.18 10.73
N PRO A 250 14.13 6.97 10.25
CA PRO A 250 15.55 6.82 10.60
C PRO A 250 15.91 7.43 11.97
N LEU A 251 15.23 6.99 13.04
CA LEU A 251 15.50 7.41 14.41
C LEU A 251 16.77 6.78 14.95
N LYS A 252 17.72 7.60 15.42
CA LYS A 252 18.94 7.13 16.08
C LYS A 252 18.72 6.91 17.57
N LEU A 253 19.39 5.90 18.13
CA LEU A 253 19.36 5.66 19.58
C LEU A 253 19.93 6.89 20.33
N GLY A 254 19.14 7.45 21.25
CA GLY A 254 19.52 8.64 22.02
C GLY A 254 19.29 9.98 21.32
N SER A 255 18.76 9.99 20.08
CA SER A 255 18.32 11.22 19.40
C SER A 255 16.84 11.52 19.66
N SER A 256 16.42 12.74 19.35
CA SER A 256 15.00 13.11 19.40
C SER A 256 14.34 13.08 18.02
N ILE A 257 13.01 13.00 18.00
CA ILE A 257 12.22 13.15 16.77
C ILE A 257 12.44 14.52 16.11
N ALA A 258 12.68 15.57 16.91
CA ALA A 258 13.01 16.88 16.39
C ALA A 258 14.32 16.83 15.58
N ASP A 259 15.37 16.20 16.11
CA ASP A 259 16.65 16.06 15.41
C ASP A 259 16.52 15.22 14.14
N CYS A 260 15.71 14.16 14.19
CA CYS A 260 15.41 13.33 13.02
C CYS A 260 14.73 14.14 11.91
N LEU A 261 13.69 14.91 12.26
CA LEU A 261 12.94 15.72 11.30
C LEU A 261 13.77 16.87 10.73
N LEU A 262 14.57 17.54 11.56
CA LEU A 262 15.51 18.58 11.13
C LEU A 262 16.63 18.02 10.25
N GLY A 263 17.02 16.76 10.47
CA GLY A 263 18.06 16.07 9.69
C GLY A 263 17.71 15.88 8.21
N PHE A 264 16.43 15.92 7.84
CA PHE A 264 16.00 15.88 6.43
C PHE A 264 16.24 17.20 5.67
N GLY A 265 16.45 18.32 6.38
CA GLY A 265 16.71 19.62 5.76
C GLY A 265 15.60 20.06 4.80
N GLU A 266 15.96 20.32 3.54
CA GLU A 266 15.03 20.74 2.48
C GLU A 266 14.36 19.56 1.75
N THR A 267 14.69 18.32 2.10
CA THR A 267 14.09 17.12 1.48
C THR A 267 12.88 16.63 2.25
N ASP A 268 11.91 16.07 1.56
CA ASP A 268 10.78 15.41 2.20
C ASP A 268 11.25 14.22 3.06
N PRO A 269 10.61 13.98 4.22
CA PRO A 269 10.99 12.89 5.10
C PRO A 269 10.54 11.51 4.60
N TRP A 270 9.93 11.42 3.41
CA TRP A 270 9.26 10.24 2.87
C TRP A 270 9.45 10.09 1.36
N MET A 271 9.14 8.90 0.86
CA MET A 271 9.07 8.57 -0.57
C MET A 271 7.61 8.33 -0.98
N SER A 272 7.22 8.78 -2.18
CA SER A 272 5.88 8.51 -2.74
C SER A 272 5.75 7.06 -3.15
N LEU A 273 4.73 6.36 -2.64
CA LEU A 273 4.28 5.06 -3.10
C LEU A 273 3.30 5.17 -4.28
N THR A 274 2.90 6.39 -4.63
CA THR A 274 2.09 6.63 -5.81
C THR A 274 3.01 6.85 -7.01
N PRO A 275 2.89 6.01 -8.06
CA PRO A 275 3.75 6.08 -9.23
C PRO A 275 3.58 7.42 -9.94
N HIS A 276 4.63 7.91 -10.63
CA HIS A 276 4.69 9.21 -11.31
C HIS A 276 4.61 10.45 -10.41
N VAL A 277 4.44 10.29 -9.10
CA VAL A 277 4.42 11.39 -8.13
C VAL A 277 5.82 11.55 -7.53
N LYS A 278 6.36 12.78 -7.63
CA LYS A 278 7.56 13.23 -6.92
C LYS A 278 7.07 14.35 -6.03
N CYS A 279 7.23 14.27 -4.71
CA CYS A 279 6.67 15.18 -3.70
C CYS A 279 7.21 16.64 -3.78
N SER A 280 7.42 17.17 -4.98
CA SER A 280 8.04 18.46 -5.24
C SER A 280 7.14 19.66 -4.97
N SER A 281 5.81 19.45 -4.98
CA SER A 281 4.84 20.53 -4.81
C SER A 281 4.23 20.49 -3.41
N LEU A 282 3.94 21.68 -2.87
CA LEU A 282 3.22 21.80 -1.61
C LEU A 282 1.81 21.19 -1.75
N PRO A 283 1.43 20.20 -0.91
CA PRO A 283 0.11 19.61 -0.98
C PRO A 283 -0.95 20.60 -0.49
N LEU A 284 -2.18 20.51 -0.99
CA LEU A 284 -3.28 21.32 -0.46
C LEU A 284 -3.73 20.79 0.91
N PHE A 285 -3.81 19.47 1.00
CA PHE A 285 -4.19 18.74 2.22
C PHE A 285 -3.15 17.65 2.48
N ASN A 286 -2.78 17.51 3.74
CA ASN A 286 -1.78 16.54 4.18
C ASN A 286 -2.25 15.88 5.48
N SER A 287 -2.46 14.57 5.46
CA SER A 287 -2.73 13.77 6.65
C SER A 287 -1.52 12.92 6.99
N CYS A 288 -0.81 13.33 8.03
CA CYS A 288 0.43 12.70 8.46
C CYS A 288 0.21 11.82 9.69
N VAL A 289 0.75 10.61 9.66
CA VAL A 289 0.73 9.68 10.78
C VAL A 289 2.17 9.27 11.13
N VAL A 290 2.55 9.43 12.39
CA VAL A 290 3.83 8.96 12.94
C VAL A 290 3.56 7.93 14.01
N ARG A 291 4.33 6.83 14.02
CA ARG A 291 4.23 5.82 15.06
C ARG A 291 5.58 5.29 15.53
N GLY A 292 5.60 4.75 16.75
CA GLY A 292 6.80 4.11 17.31
C GLY A 292 7.83 5.09 17.85
N VAL A 293 7.42 6.30 18.21
CA VAL A 293 8.27 7.32 18.83
C VAL A 293 7.93 7.41 20.32
N PRO A 294 8.83 6.97 21.22
CA PRO A 294 8.61 7.10 22.66
C PRO A 294 8.55 8.58 23.08
N ALA A 295 7.72 8.90 24.09
CA ALA A 295 7.62 10.26 24.62
C ALA A 295 8.97 10.81 25.15
N ALA A 296 9.84 9.92 25.64
CA ALA A 296 11.20 10.28 26.07
C ALA A 296 12.09 10.81 24.93
N MET A 297 11.77 10.49 23.67
CA MET A 297 12.49 10.96 22.47
C MET A 297 11.86 12.21 21.85
N THR A 298 11.02 12.94 22.59
CA THR A 298 10.40 14.18 22.10
C THR A 298 11.45 15.28 21.87
N LYS A 299 12.40 15.44 22.81
CA LYS A 299 13.51 16.40 22.73
C LYS A 299 14.77 15.81 23.31
N CYS A 300 15.92 16.22 22.80
CA CYS A 300 17.18 16.06 23.52
C CYS A 300 17.24 17.08 24.67
N ASP A 301 17.85 16.68 25.79
CA ASP A 301 18.11 17.60 26.90
C ASP A 301 18.82 18.86 26.38
N PRO A 302 18.44 20.06 26.85
CA PRO A 302 18.99 21.30 26.34
C PRO A 302 20.51 21.34 26.58
N HIS A 303 21.30 21.21 25.52
CA HIS A 303 22.71 21.57 25.58
C HIS A 303 22.82 23.07 25.89
N PRO A 304 23.73 23.48 26.80
CA PRO A 304 23.92 24.90 27.13
C PRO A 304 24.43 25.63 25.88
N GLY A 305 23.52 26.35 25.20
CA GLY A 305 23.78 27.04 23.92
C GLY A 305 22.69 26.85 22.85
N SER A 306 21.70 25.97 23.07
CA SER A 306 20.57 25.83 22.14
C SER A 306 19.65 27.06 22.17
N LEU A 307 19.35 27.62 20.99
CA LEU A 307 18.51 28.79 20.79
C LEU A 307 17.13 28.63 21.48
N PRO A 308 16.55 29.68 22.09
CA PRO A 308 15.15 29.69 22.50
C PRO A 308 14.27 29.80 21.25
N GLY A 309 14.12 28.69 20.51
CA GLY A 309 13.28 28.60 19.30
C GLY A 309 11.87 28.08 19.59
N LEU A 310 10.98 28.05 18.58
CA LEU A 310 9.64 27.43 18.68
C LEU A 310 9.68 25.98 19.16
N LEU A 311 10.77 25.25 18.93
CA LEU A 311 10.96 23.88 19.45
C LEU A 311 11.02 23.84 20.98
N SER A 312 11.35 24.94 21.66
CA SER A 312 11.36 25.01 23.13
C SER A 312 9.96 24.92 23.73
N SER A 313 8.90 25.33 23.02
CA SER A 313 7.51 25.26 23.50
C SER A 313 6.82 23.92 23.26
N CYS A 314 7.36 23.05 22.38
CA CYS A 314 6.80 21.71 22.16
C CYS A 314 6.88 20.88 23.44
N SER A 315 5.86 20.09 23.79
CA SER A 315 5.86 19.22 24.98
C SER A 315 5.68 17.75 24.65
N SER A 316 5.20 17.48 23.43
CA SER A 316 4.90 16.15 22.93
C SER A 316 5.44 15.95 21.51
N VAL A 317 5.54 14.69 21.08
CA VAL A 317 5.84 14.32 19.69
C VAL A 317 4.83 14.94 18.72
N ALA A 318 3.57 15.07 19.12
CA ALA A 318 2.53 15.71 18.33
C ALA A 318 2.79 17.21 18.13
N ASP A 319 3.28 17.92 19.15
CA ASP A 319 3.64 19.33 19.02
C ASP A 319 4.83 19.53 18.08
N VAL A 320 5.83 18.66 18.16
CA VAL A 320 7.01 18.70 17.27
C VAL A 320 6.58 18.42 15.82
N LEU A 321 5.76 17.39 15.62
CA LEU A 321 5.25 17.03 14.31
C LEU A 321 4.38 18.14 13.71
N GLY A 322 3.45 18.70 14.49
CA GLY A 322 2.59 19.79 14.05
C GLY A 322 3.38 21.06 13.69
N LEU A 323 4.42 21.37 14.47
CA LEU A 323 5.33 22.47 14.15
C LEU A 323 6.09 22.18 12.84
N TYR A 324 6.70 21.01 12.71
CA TYR A 324 7.42 20.61 11.50
C TYR A 324 6.55 20.72 10.25
N LEU A 325 5.34 20.14 10.26
CA LEU A 325 4.43 20.16 9.12
C LEU A 325 4.03 21.58 8.73
N ARG A 326 3.84 22.48 9.70
CA ARG A 326 3.47 23.87 9.44
C ARG A 326 4.62 24.67 8.81
N GLU A 327 5.85 24.42 9.23
CA GLU A 327 7.04 25.11 8.69
C GLU A 327 7.46 24.53 7.32
N THR A 328 7.40 23.20 7.15
CA THR A 328 7.78 22.51 5.89
C THR A 328 6.71 22.64 4.82
N TYR A 329 5.43 22.61 5.19
CA TYR A 329 4.30 22.72 4.25
C TYR A 329 3.41 23.93 4.56
N PRO A 330 3.92 25.16 4.32
CA PRO A 330 3.17 26.38 4.58
C PRO A 330 1.98 26.50 3.63
N GLY A 331 0.82 26.88 4.16
CA GLY A 331 -0.42 27.03 3.39
C GLY A 331 -1.17 25.73 3.14
N SER A 332 -0.56 24.57 3.41
CA SER A 332 -1.24 23.28 3.43
C SER A 332 -2.10 23.13 4.67
N TYR A 333 -3.27 22.50 4.53
CA TYR A 333 -4.03 22.05 5.70
C TYR A 333 -3.44 20.72 6.18
N ASN A 334 -2.73 20.78 7.30
CA ASN A 334 -1.99 19.66 7.87
C ASN A 334 -2.77 19.03 9.04
N THR A 335 -3.00 17.72 8.98
CA THR A 335 -3.43 16.91 10.14
C THR A 335 -2.29 15.99 10.58
N ALA A 336 -2.20 15.75 11.89
CA ALA A 336 -1.13 14.99 12.50
C ALA A 336 -1.69 13.99 13.50
N CYS A 337 -1.40 12.71 13.30
CA CYS A 337 -1.71 11.64 14.24
C CYS A 337 -0.41 10.99 14.73
N VAL A 338 -0.29 10.81 16.04
CA VAL A 338 0.86 10.18 16.67
C VAL A 338 0.43 8.96 17.46
N MET A 339 1.09 7.83 17.18
CA MET A 339 0.89 6.56 17.87
C MET A 339 2.15 6.18 18.64
N ARG A 340 1.98 5.78 19.91
CA ARG A 340 3.12 5.36 20.74
C ARG A 340 3.77 4.08 20.21
N ASP A 341 2.96 3.11 19.83
CA ASP A 341 3.45 1.77 19.53
C ASP A 341 4.01 1.69 18.10
N GLY A 342 5.21 1.13 17.97
CA GLY A 342 5.85 0.91 16.67
C GLY A 342 5.14 -0.14 15.83
N LEU A 343 5.48 -0.21 14.55
CA LEU A 343 5.01 -1.27 13.67
C LEU A 343 5.72 -2.56 14.05
N LYS A 344 4.97 -3.62 14.35
CA LYS A 344 5.53 -4.95 14.59
C LYS A 344 5.92 -5.58 13.26
N VAL A 345 7.17 -6.00 13.17
CA VAL A 345 7.77 -6.57 11.95
C VAL A 345 8.39 -7.94 12.22
N THR A 346 7.72 -8.70 13.10
CA THR A 346 8.05 -10.10 13.40
C THR A 346 7.50 -11.03 12.33
N THR A 347 7.88 -12.32 12.36
CA THR A 347 7.37 -13.36 11.46
C THR A 347 5.83 -13.27 11.32
N PRO A 348 5.30 -13.17 10.09
CA PRO A 348 5.90 -13.55 8.82
C PRO A 348 6.40 -12.33 8.03
N PHE A 349 6.78 -11.22 8.67
CA PHE A 349 7.31 -10.06 7.96
C PHE A 349 8.72 -10.38 7.39
N PRO A 350 9.03 -9.97 6.14
CA PRO A 350 10.31 -10.27 5.51
C PRO A 350 11.49 -9.58 6.21
N HIS A 351 12.65 -10.24 6.20
CA HIS A 351 13.86 -9.72 6.85
C HIS A 351 14.61 -8.72 5.96
N ILE A 352 13.94 -7.64 5.56
CA ILE A 352 14.41 -6.64 4.58
C ILE A 352 15.09 -5.42 5.21
N PHE A 353 15.25 -5.37 6.53
CA PHE A 353 15.93 -4.25 7.18
C PHE A 353 17.44 -4.41 7.10
N SER A 354 18.13 -3.33 6.74
CA SER A 354 19.60 -3.30 6.73
C SER A 354 20.18 -3.64 8.11
N SER A 355 21.45 -4.04 8.12
CA SER A 355 22.19 -4.36 9.35
C SER A 355 22.40 -3.17 10.28
N HIS A 356 22.17 -1.94 9.80
CA HIS A 356 22.24 -0.72 10.63
C HIS A 356 21.01 -0.49 11.52
N ILE A 357 19.92 -1.22 11.30
CA ILE A 357 18.73 -1.16 12.15
C ILE A 357 18.85 -2.23 13.23
N ASN A 358 18.84 -1.81 14.50
CA ASN A 358 18.91 -2.74 15.63
C ASN A 358 17.58 -3.48 15.85
N GLN A 359 17.54 -4.43 16.78
CA GLN A 359 16.35 -5.24 17.08
C GLN A 359 15.10 -4.40 17.46
N GLN A 360 15.32 -3.22 18.05
CA GLN A 360 14.27 -2.30 18.49
C GLN A 360 13.86 -1.28 17.42
N GLY A 361 14.46 -1.34 16.22
CA GLY A 361 14.10 -0.48 15.11
C GLY A 361 14.81 0.88 15.06
N TYR A 362 15.87 1.06 15.85
CA TYR A 362 16.68 2.29 15.81
C TYR A 362 17.90 2.13 14.91
N LEU A 363 18.29 3.23 14.28
CA LEU A 363 19.52 3.34 13.52
C LEU A 363 20.72 3.38 14.48
N THR A 364 21.69 2.49 14.26
CA THR A 364 22.91 2.38 15.07
C THR A 364 24.16 2.20 14.20
N ASP A 365 25.29 2.74 14.67
CA ASP A 365 26.59 2.53 14.01
C ASP A 365 27.11 1.10 14.19
N THR A 366 26.67 0.41 15.25
CA THR A 366 26.94 -1.00 15.49
C THR A 366 26.05 -1.87 14.61
N LEU A 367 26.64 -2.73 13.78
CA LEU A 367 25.90 -3.64 12.92
C LEU A 367 25.17 -4.72 13.74
N ARG A 368 23.89 -4.92 13.43
CA ARG A 368 23.06 -6.01 13.94
C ARG A 368 23.56 -7.35 13.42
N SER A 369 23.58 -8.35 14.30
CA SER A 369 23.88 -9.74 13.92
C SER A 369 22.88 -10.26 12.88
N PRO A 370 23.32 -10.95 11.82
CA PRO A 370 22.44 -11.48 10.77
C PRO A 370 21.33 -12.41 11.29
N VAL A 371 21.56 -13.10 12.41
CA VAL A 371 20.59 -14.04 13.01
C VAL A 371 19.53 -13.36 13.88
N THR A 372 19.72 -12.07 14.22
CA THR A 372 18.79 -11.32 15.06
C THR A 372 17.88 -10.49 14.16
N GLY A 373 16.59 -10.79 14.06
CA GLY A 373 15.63 -9.99 13.30
C GLY A 373 15.31 -8.64 13.95
N VAL A 374 14.62 -7.77 13.23
CA VAL A 374 13.99 -6.55 13.77
C VAL A 374 12.60 -6.92 14.30
N GLU A 375 12.22 -6.46 15.49
CA GLU A 375 10.91 -6.79 16.07
C GLU A 375 9.88 -5.69 15.89
N THR A 376 10.34 -4.44 15.92
CA THR A 376 9.49 -3.27 15.80
C THR A 376 10.26 -2.15 15.12
N VAL A 377 9.57 -1.29 14.38
CA VAL A 377 10.16 -0.10 13.77
C VAL A 377 9.25 1.12 13.93
N ALA A 378 9.86 2.30 13.97
CA ALA A 378 9.14 3.54 13.79
C ALA A 378 8.80 3.72 12.30
N ALA A 379 7.65 4.32 12.03
CA ALA A 379 7.18 4.57 10.67
C ALA A 379 6.45 5.90 10.60
N MET A 380 6.51 6.53 9.44
CA MET A 380 5.78 7.76 9.14
C MET A 380 5.11 7.60 7.78
N THR A 381 3.87 8.07 7.67
CA THR A 381 3.13 8.11 6.40
C THR A 381 2.46 9.44 6.23
N SER A 382 2.25 9.83 4.98
CA SER A 382 1.61 11.09 4.64
C SER A 382 0.69 10.86 3.44
N LEU A 383 -0.62 10.99 3.65
CA LEU A 383 -1.62 10.95 2.58
C LEU A 383 -1.90 12.38 2.11
N GLN A 384 -1.63 12.67 0.84
CA GLN A 384 -1.61 14.03 0.31
C GLN A 384 -2.52 14.22 -0.90
N SER A 385 -3.26 15.34 -0.88
CA SER A 385 -3.91 15.89 -2.08
C SER A 385 -2.95 16.92 -2.70
N SER A 386 -1.98 16.43 -3.46
CA SER A 386 -0.96 17.24 -4.16
C SER A 386 -1.30 17.43 -5.64
N VAL A 387 -0.85 18.53 -6.24
CA VAL A 387 -0.90 18.75 -7.69
C VAL A 387 0.00 17.78 -8.45
N ASP A 388 1.01 17.19 -7.80
CA ASP A 388 1.91 16.20 -8.42
C ASP A 388 1.17 14.93 -8.89
N VAL A 389 -0.02 14.66 -8.33
CA VAL A 389 -0.93 13.59 -8.79
C VAL A 389 -1.38 13.79 -10.24
N CYS A 390 -1.39 15.03 -10.74
CA CYS A 390 -1.65 15.34 -12.13
C CYS A 390 -0.69 14.57 -13.07
N ASN A 391 0.57 14.42 -12.67
CA ASN A 391 1.56 13.67 -13.46
C ASN A 391 1.14 12.20 -13.67
N TYR A 392 0.56 11.56 -12.65
CA TYR A 392 0.03 10.18 -12.77
C TYR A 392 -1.12 10.12 -13.76
N ILE A 393 -2.10 11.02 -13.63
CA ILE A 393 -3.31 11.03 -14.46
C ILE A 393 -2.99 11.38 -15.91
N THR A 394 -2.28 12.49 -16.14
CA THR A 394 -1.94 12.97 -17.49
C THR A 394 -1.01 12.01 -18.21
N SER A 395 -0.05 11.40 -17.51
CA SER A 395 0.83 10.42 -18.17
C SER A 395 0.09 9.14 -18.58
N LEU A 396 -0.91 8.72 -17.80
CA LEU A 396 -1.80 7.62 -18.16
C LEU A 396 -2.68 7.99 -19.35
N GLU A 397 -3.37 9.12 -19.28
CA GLU A 397 -4.20 9.67 -20.36
C GLU A 397 -3.41 9.76 -21.67
N THR A 398 -2.24 10.39 -21.66
CA THR A 398 -1.40 10.56 -22.85
C THR A 398 -0.91 9.24 -23.41
N CYS A 399 -0.72 8.22 -22.56
CA CYS A 399 -0.37 6.88 -23.00
C CYS A 399 -1.56 6.18 -23.66
N VAL A 400 -2.75 6.29 -23.06
CA VAL A 400 -3.97 5.59 -23.48
C VAL A 400 -4.57 6.20 -24.74
N SER A 401 -4.52 7.53 -24.88
CA SER A 401 -4.97 8.28 -26.06
C SER A 401 -4.24 7.92 -27.35
N ARG A 402 -3.11 7.18 -27.26
CA ARG A 402 -2.36 6.67 -28.41
C ARG A 402 -2.80 5.28 -28.87
N PHE A 403 -3.59 4.56 -28.07
CA PHE A 403 -4.09 3.25 -28.45
C PHE A 403 -5.25 3.39 -29.43
N ASN A 404 -5.25 2.52 -30.44
CA ASN A 404 -6.42 2.34 -31.30
C ASN A 404 -7.19 1.14 -30.79
N ILE A 405 -8.30 1.38 -30.09
CA ILE A 405 -9.10 0.33 -29.44
C ILE A 405 -9.61 -0.73 -30.42
N ALA A 406 -9.84 -0.38 -31.69
CA ALA A 406 -10.22 -1.35 -32.72
C ALA A 406 -9.17 -2.44 -32.99
N LYS A 407 -7.91 -2.22 -32.60
CA LYS A 407 -6.82 -3.22 -32.67
C LYS A 407 -6.77 -4.13 -31.45
N HIS A 408 -7.54 -3.84 -30.40
CA HIS A 408 -7.58 -4.58 -29.14
C HIS A 408 -8.89 -5.39 -29.07
N GLN A 409 -9.05 -6.37 -29.96
CA GLN A 409 -10.27 -7.18 -30.10
C GLN A 409 -10.72 -7.84 -28.80
N HIS A 410 -9.78 -8.28 -27.96
CA HIS A 410 -10.05 -8.89 -26.66
C HIS A 410 -10.81 -7.95 -25.69
N PHE A 411 -10.64 -6.63 -25.78
CA PHE A 411 -11.44 -5.69 -24.99
C PHE A 411 -12.85 -5.54 -25.55
N LEU A 412 -13.00 -5.49 -26.88
CA LEU A 412 -14.31 -5.39 -27.55
C LEU A 412 -15.15 -6.65 -27.30
N GLU A 413 -14.53 -7.83 -27.39
CA GLU A 413 -15.17 -9.12 -27.07
C GLU A 413 -15.56 -9.21 -25.60
N ALA A 414 -14.80 -8.55 -24.72
CA ALA A 414 -15.11 -8.44 -23.29
C ALA A 414 -16.18 -7.37 -22.97
N GLY A 415 -16.76 -6.72 -23.99
CA GLY A 415 -17.88 -5.79 -23.83
C GLY A 415 -17.51 -4.30 -23.80
N LEU A 416 -16.23 -3.93 -23.96
CA LEU A 416 -15.84 -2.52 -24.04
C LEU A 416 -16.30 -1.92 -25.36
N GLU A 417 -17.05 -0.82 -25.31
CA GLU A 417 -17.48 -0.10 -26.50
C GLU A 417 -16.46 1.00 -26.91
N VAL A 418 -16.45 1.37 -28.20
CA VAL A 418 -15.55 2.43 -28.69
C VAL A 418 -15.91 3.79 -28.09
N ASP A 419 -17.20 4.05 -27.92
CA ASP A 419 -17.70 5.29 -27.34
C ASP A 419 -17.40 5.36 -25.83
N GLU A 420 -17.54 4.24 -25.11
CA GLU A 420 -17.13 4.11 -23.70
C GLU A 420 -15.62 4.38 -23.53
N PHE A 421 -14.78 3.85 -24.43
CA PHE A 421 -13.34 4.14 -24.39
C PHE A 421 -13.03 5.63 -24.59
N ALA A 422 -13.79 6.33 -25.44
CA ALA A 422 -13.65 7.77 -25.62
C ALA A 422 -14.08 8.55 -24.36
N GLU A 423 -15.14 8.09 -23.68
CA GLU A 423 -15.60 8.63 -22.40
C GLU A 423 -14.54 8.47 -21.31
N VAL A 424 -13.88 7.30 -21.25
CA VAL A 424 -12.78 7.04 -20.31
C VAL A 424 -11.67 8.06 -20.49
N ILE A 425 -11.22 8.30 -21.73
CA ILE A 425 -10.19 9.30 -22.03
C ILE A 425 -10.65 10.70 -21.59
N GLN A 426 -11.88 11.09 -21.92
CA GLN A 426 -12.42 12.39 -21.52
C GLN A 426 -12.51 12.53 -20.01
N GLY A 427 -12.93 11.48 -19.29
CA GLY A 427 -12.99 11.44 -17.84
C GLY A 427 -11.62 11.60 -17.19
N LEU A 428 -10.58 10.96 -17.74
CA LEU A 428 -9.20 11.16 -17.29
C LEU A 428 -8.72 12.60 -17.51
N GLN A 429 -9.05 13.19 -18.66
CA GLN A 429 -8.74 14.60 -18.93
C GLN A 429 -9.44 15.51 -17.91
N GLN A 430 -10.74 15.34 -17.70
CA GLN A 430 -11.51 16.11 -16.71
C GLN A 430 -10.93 15.97 -15.30
N LEU A 431 -10.57 14.76 -14.89
CA LEU A 431 -9.94 14.50 -13.61
C LEU A 431 -8.60 15.22 -13.48
N ALA A 432 -7.77 15.25 -14.53
CA ALA A 432 -6.51 15.99 -14.52
C ALA A 432 -6.73 17.50 -14.32
N HIS A 433 -7.80 18.09 -14.87
CA HIS A 433 -8.11 19.51 -14.69
C HIS A 433 -8.43 19.89 -13.23
N CYS A 434 -8.82 18.93 -12.37
CA CYS A 434 -8.99 19.16 -10.93
C CYS A 434 -7.65 19.40 -10.20
N TYR A 435 -6.51 19.14 -10.86
CA TYR A 435 -5.16 19.32 -10.35
C TYR A 435 -4.40 20.36 -11.19
N PRO A 436 -4.77 21.65 -11.11
CA PRO A 436 -4.08 22.69 -11.86
C PRO A 436 -2.62 22.76 -11.42
N THR A 437 -1.71 22.53 -12.37
CA THR A 437 -0.31 22.91 -12.22
C THR A 437 -0.23 24.41 -12.44
N ASN A 438 0.12 25.18 -11.41
CA ASN A 438 0.47 26.58 -11.61
C ASN A 438 1.70 26.63 -12.52
N ASN A 439 1.51 27.01 -13.78
CA ASN A 439 2.59 27.38 -14.69
C ASN A 439 3.06 28.80 -14.41
#